data_AF-A0A7C8ZNJ5-F1
#
_entry.id   AF-A0A7C8ZNJ5-F1
#
_cell.length_a   1.000
_cell.length_b   1.000
_cell.length_c   1.000
_cell.angle_alpha   90.00
_cell.angle_beta   90.00
_cell.angle_gamma   90.00
#
_symmetry.space_group_name_H-M   'P 1'
#
loop_
_entity.id
_entity.type
_entity.pdbx_description
1 polymer ?
#
loop_
_entity_poly.entity_id
_entity_poly.type
_entity_poly.pdbx_seq_one_letter_code
_entity_poly.pdbx_strand_id
1 'polypeptide(L)'
;LSPSKRASRTFETSTTFATACDAVFDEIVALTQGRFSGIFPYQLSDAACRLHNRLRSISFPLIKRWVSSPPSQAQVDRVYRSSIHPPENETLDRHQFRHFAVALFTDAVVSAAVKETAVMLPLCAAEIAGVGMVTRARKDLIGG
;
A
#
# COMPACT_ATOMS: atom_id res chain seq x y z
N LEU A 1 9.06 8.47 -14.29
CA LEU A 1 7.88 8.43 -13.39
C LEU A 1 8.13 7.37 -12.31
N SER A 2 8.05 7.70 -11.02
CA SER A 2 8.26 6.70 -9.95
C SER A 2 7.16 5.61 -9.98
N PRO A 3 7.42 4.39 -9.49
CA PRO A 3 6.42 3.30 -9.49
C PRO A 3 5.09 3.71 -8.85
N SER A 4 5.14 4.43 -7.73
CA SER A 4 3.97 5.02 -7.07
C SER A 4 3.20 5.98 -7.98
N LYS A 5 3.87 6.95 -8.64
CA LYS A 5 3.22 7.87 -9.58
C LYS A 5 2.59 7.15 -10.78
N ARG A 6 3.19 6.04 -11.24
CA ARG A 6 2.62 5.23 -12.35
C ARG A 6 1.35 4.52 -11.92
N ALA A 7 1.35 3.92 -10.73
CA ALA A 7 0.19 3.26 -10.16
C ALA A 7 -0.95 4.28 -9.92
N SER A 8 -0.66 5.40 -9.25
CA SER A 8 -1.64 6.48 -9.01
C SER A 8 -2.31 6.95 -10.30
N ARG A 9 -1.50 7.28 -11.32
CA ARG A 9 -2.01 7.73 -12.62
C ARG A 9 -2.90 6.69 -13.30
N THR A 10 -2.59 5.39 -13.13
CA THR A 10 -3.40 4.31 -13.69
C THR A 10 -4.78 4.26 -13.02
N PHE A 11 -4.85 4.45 -11.71
CA PHE A 11 -6.11 4.50 -10.97
C PHE A 11 -6.91 5.78 -11.27
N GLU A 12 -6.25 6.93 -11.33
CA GLU A 12 -6.88 8.23 -11.64
C GLU A 12 -7.54 8.26 -13.02
N THR A 13 -6.84 7.72 -14.03
CA THR A 13 -7.31 7.69 -15.43
C THR A 13 -8.30 6.57 -15.73
N SER A 14 -8.45 5.60 -14.83
CA SER A 14 -9.35 4.47 -15.05
C SER A 14 -10.80 4.81 -14.70
N THR A 15 -11.66 4.81 -15.72
CA THR A 15 -13.11 4.92 -15.55
C THR A 15 -13.68 3.73 -14.78
N THR A 16 -13.20 2.52 -15.05
CA THR A 16 -13.59 1.30 -14.31
C THR A 16 -13.32 1.41 -12.81
N PHE A 17 -12.15 1.95 -12.43
CA PHE A 17 -11.84 2.19 -11.02
C PHE A 17 -12.75 3.26 -10.41
N ALA A 18 -13.00 4.36 -11.13
CA ALA A 18 -13.90 5.41 -10.69
C ALA A 18 -15.32 4.87 -10.44
N THR A 19 -15.89 4.14 -11.41
CA THR A 19 -17.22 3.51 -11.28
C THR A 19 -17.29 2.52 -10.13
N ALA A 20 -16.22 1.75 -9.88
CA ALA A 20 -16.16 0.85 -8.73
C ALA A 20 -16.14 1.62 -7.40
N CYS A 21 -15.43 2.74 -7.33
CA CYS A 21 -15.43 3.61 -6.15
C CYS A 21 -16.83 4.20 -5.91
N ASP A 22 -17.46 4.73 -6.95
CA ASP A 22 -18.81 5.32 -6.85
C ASP A 22 -19.85 4.26 -6.42
N ALA A 23 -19.78 3.05 -6.97
CA ALA A 23 -20.67 1.96 -6.58
C ALA A 23 -20.50 1.54 -5.11
N VAL A 24 -19.27 1.50 -4.58
CA VAL A 24 -19.03 1.20 -3.16
C VAL A 24 -19.50 2.34 -2.27
N PHE A 25 -19.29 3.58 -2.70
CA PHE A 25 -19.78 4.75 -1.98
C PHE A 25 -21.30 4.72 -1.84
N ASP A 26 -22.01 4.50 -2.94
CA ASP A 26 -23.47 4.44 -2.96
C ASP A 26 -23.99 3.27 -2.12
N GLU A 27 -23.32 2.12 -2.15
CA GLU A 27 -23.66 0.96 -1.32
C GLU A 27 -23.54 1.28 0.18
N ILE A 28 -22.46 1.93 0.61
CA ILE A 28 -22.24 2.25 2.03
C ILE A 28 -23.21 3.33 2.50
N VAL A 29 -23.48 4.35 1.67
CA VAL A 29 -24.47 5.38 1.98
C VAL A 29 -25.89 4.81 2.03
N ALA A 30 -26.21 3.85 1.15
CA ALA A 30 -27.49 3.14 1.21
C ALA A 30 -27.63 2.32 2.51
N LEU A 31 -26.54 1.67 2.96
CA LEU A 31 -26.53 0.91 4.22
C LEU A 31 -26.73 1.81 5.45
N THR A 32 -26.31 3.08 5.40
CA THR A 32 -26.57 4.06 6.47
C THR A 32 -27.95 4.71 6.36
N GLN A 33 -28.84 4.18 5.52
CA GLN A 33 -30.20 4.68 5.27
C GLN A 33 -30.24 6.15 4.85
N GLY A 34 -29.17 6.65 4.21
CA GLY A 34 -29.06 8.06 3.83
C GLY A 34 -29.07 9.04 5.01
N ARG A 35 -28.85 8.57 6.26
CA ARG A 35 -28.72 9.46 7.43
C ARG A 35 -27.48 10.36 7.35
N PHE A 36 -26.52 9.99 6.53
CA PHE A 36 -25.27 10.70 6.34
C PHE A 36 -24.91 10.76 4.87
N SER A 37 -24.40 11.91 4.41
CA SER A 37 -24.04 12.18 3.02
C SER A 37 -22.65 11.66 2.63
N GLY A 38 -21.99 10.87 3.49
CA GLY A 38 -20.63 10.41 3.29
C GLY A 38 -20.27 9.18 4.12
N ILE A 39 -19.03 8.71 3.92
CA ILE A 39 -18.49 7.51 4.56
C ILE A 39 -17.73 7.90 5.82
N PHE A 40 -18.03 7.27 6.95
CA PHE A 40 -17.26 7.53 8.16
C PHE A 40 -15.87 6.88 8.13
N PRO A 41 -14.88 7.45 8.84
CA PRO A 41 -13.54 6.88 8.91
C PRO A 41 -13.50 5.42 9.39
N TYR A 42 -14.35 5.05 10.35
CA TYR A 42 -14.44 3.66 10.83
C TYR A 42 -14.97 2.68 9.77
N GLN A 43 -15.68 3.16 8.75
CA GLN A 43 -16.21 2.35 7.64
C GLN A 43 -15.19 2.13 6.52
N LEU A 44 -14.07 2.87 6.52
CA LEU A 44 -13.09 2.83 5.42
C LEU A 44 -12.46 1.45 5.23
N SER A 45 -12.31 0.68 6.30
CA SER A 45 -11.78 -0.69 6.23
C SER A 45 -12.73 -1.62 5.49
N ASP A 46 -14.03 -1.56 5.83
CA ASP A 46 -15.07 -2.32 5.12
C ASP A 46 -15.20 -1.85 3.67
N ALA A 47 -15.16 -0.54 3.44
CA ALA A 47 -15.18 0.05 2.10
C ALA A 47 -14.00 -0.42 1.23
N ALA A 48 -12.79 -0.45 1.79
CA ALA A 48 -11.60 -0.93 1.10
C ALA A 48 -11.71 -2.43 0.76
N CYS A 49 -12.27 -3.24 1.66
CA CYS A 49 -12.50 -4.66 1.42
C CYS A 49 -13.52 -4.87 0.28
N ARG A 50 -14.66 -4.19 0.31
CA ARG A 50 -15.67 -4.24 -0.77
C ARG A 50 -15.10 -3.79 -2.10
N LEU A 51 -14.35 -2.70 -2.11
CA LEU A 51 -13.71 -2.18 -3.32
C LEU A 51 -12.66 -3.17 -3.86
N HIS A 52 -11.84 -3.77 -3.01
CA HIS A 52 -10.89 -4.81 -3.41
C HIS A 52 -11.59 -6.01 -4.05
N ASN A 53 -12.66 -6.51 -3.44
CA ASN A 53 -13.43 -7.65 -3.96
C ASN A 53 -14.06 -7.33 -5.32
N ARG A 54 -14.62 -6.12 -5.49
CA ARG A 54 -15.16 -5.66 -6.79
C ARG A 54 -14.07 -5.56 -7.84
N LEU A 55 -12.94 -4.91 -7.52
CA LEU A 55 -11.81 -4.77 -8.45
C LEU A 55 -11.19 -6.13 -8.83
N ARG A 56 -11.19 -7.09 -7.90
CA ARG A 56 -10.75 -8.46 -8.16
C ARG A 56 -11.74 -9.21 -9.06
N SER A 57 -13.04 -9.06 -8.82
CA SER A 57 -14.09 -9.67 -9.63
C SER A 57 -14.02 -9.23 -11.09
N ILE A 58 -13.83 -7.93 -11.33
CA ILE A 58 -13.64 -7.37 -12.68
C ILE A 58 -12.23 -7.58 -13.25
N SER A 59 -11.38 -8.36 -12.56
CA SER A 59 -10.00 -8.67 -12.97
C SER A 59 -9.14 -7.43 -13.26
N PHE A 60 -9.25 -6.38 -12.45
CA PHE A 60 -8.46 -5.16 -12.63
C PHE A 60 -6.95 -5.49 -12.61
N PRO A 61 -6.17 -5.13 -13.66
CA PRO A 61 -4.82 -5.67 -13.86
C PRO A 61 -3.84 -5.47 -12.69
N LEU A 62 -3.85 -4.28 -12.06
CA LEU A 62 -2.96 -3.99 -10.93
C LEU A 62 -3.34 -4.76 -9.66
N ILE A 63 -4.65 -4.89 -9.40
CA ILE A 63 -5.14 -5.60 -8.22
C ILE A 63 -4.89 -7.11 -8.39
N LYS A 64 -5.21 -7.66 -9.56
CA LYS A 64 -5.00 -9.08 -9.87
C LYS A 64 -3.52 -9.48 -9.77
N ARG A 65 -2.61 -8.60 -10.18
CA ARG A 65 -1.17 -8.89 -10.21
C ARG A 65 -0.49 -8.68 -8.87
N TRP A 66 -0.81 -7.60 -8.15
CA TRP A 66 -0.02 -7.16 -7.00
C TRP A 66 -0.77 -7.23 -5.67
N VAL A 67 -2.10 -7.25 -5.66
CA VAL A 67 -2.90 -7.12 -4.43
C VAL A 67 -3.77 -8.37 -4.24
N SER A 68 -3.14 -9.46 -3.81
CA SER A 68 -3.79 -10.76 -3.59
C SER A 68 -4.77 -10.80 -2.41
N SER A 69 -4.64 -9.87 -1.48
CA SER A 69 -5.46 -9.75 -0.26
C SER A 69 -5.96 -8.31 -0.10
N PRO A 70 -7.11 -8.08 0.54
CA PRO A 70 -7.60 -6.73 0.79
C PRO A 70 -6.60 -5.90 1.64
N PRO A 71 -6.61 -4.56 1.52
CA PRO A 71 -5.76 -3.68 2.33
C PRO A 71 -6.01 -3.90 3.83
N SER A 72 -4.94 -3.92 4.64
CA SER A 72 -5.09 -4.10 6.08
C SER A 72 -5.53 -2.80 6.78
N GLN A 73 -6.09 -2.92 7.99
CA GLN A 73 -6.47 -1.76 8.82
C GLN A 73 -5.31 -0.78 9.00
N ALA A 74 -4.10 -1.28 9.25
CA ALA A 74 -2.91 -0.44 9.41
C ALA A 74 -2.56 0.35 8.14
N GLN A 75 -2.81 -0.21 6.94
CA GLN A 75 -2.62 0.52 5.68
C GLN A 75 -3.70 1.58 5.49
N VAL A 76 -4.96 1.25 5.78
CA VAL A 76 -6.09 2.18 5.75
C VAL A 76 -5.83 3.36 6.68
N ASP A 77 -5.48 3.13 7.93
CA ASP A 77 -5.22 4.18 8.92
C ASP A 77 -4.03 5.06 8.52
N ARG A 78 -2.95 4.43 8.03
CA ARG A 78 -1.77 5.15 7.54
C ARG A 78 -2.11 6.08 6.38
N VAL A 79 -2.84 5.58 5.39
CA VAL A 79 -3.21 6.34 4.20
C VAL A 79 -4.25 7.41 4.54
N TYR A 80 -5.21 7.09 5.41
CA TYR A 80 -6.20 8.06 5.88
C TYR A 80 -5.52 9.25 6.56
N ARG A 81 -4.59 8.99 7.49
CA ARG A 81 -3.81 10.02 8.19
C ARG A 81 -2.89 10.84 7.28
N SER A 82 -2.40 10.27 6.19
CA SER A 82 -1.47 10.95 5.28
C SER A 82 -2.16 11.68 4.13
N SER A 83 -3.31 11.19 3.68
CA SER A 83 -3.99 11.64 2.46
C SER A 83 -5.14 12.59 2.73
N ILE A 84 -5.68 12.57 3.95
CA ILE A 84 -6.75 13.46 4.38
C ILE A 84 -6.25 14.13 5.67
N HIS A 85 -6.39 15.45 5.76
CA HIS A 85 -6.28 16.19 7.03
C HIS A 85 -7.68 16.58 7.51
N PRO A 86 -8.61 15.64 7.76
CA PRO A 86 -9.92 16.03 8.24
C PRO A 86 -9.85 16.19 9.77
N PRO A 87 -10.71 17.03 10.37
CA PRO A 87 -11.03 16.88 11.78
C PRO A 87 -11.52 15.45 12.02
N GLU A 88 -11.04 14.79 13.09
CA GLU A 88 -11.56 13.48 13.51
C GLU A 88 -13.09 13.54 13.56
N ASN A 89 -13.76 12.59 12.90
CA ASN A 89 -15.22 12.43 12.78
C ASN A 89 -15.93 13.07 11.57
N GLU A 90 -15.22 13.70 10.64
CA GLU A 90 -15.86 14.12 9.39
C GLU A 90 -16.02 12.95 8.41
N THR A 91 -17.20 12.86 7.80
CA THR A 91 -17.48 11.86 6.76
C THR A 91 -16.75 12.23 5.46
N LEU A 92 -16.17 11.24 4.79
CA LEU A 92 -15.61 11.44 3.46
C LEU A 92 -16.74 11.59 2.45
N ASP A 93 -16.71 12.67 1.68
CA ASP A 93 -17.53 12.80 0.48
C ASP A 93 -17.05 11.84 -0.62
N ARG A 94 -17.79 11.78 -1.73
CA ARG A 94 -17.48 10.88 -2.85
C ARG A 94 -16.10 11.16 -3.47
N HIS A 95 -15.73 12.42 -3.62
CA HIS A 95 -14.45 12.81 -4.21
C HIS A 95 -13.29 12.50 -3.26
N GLN A 96 -13.44 12.78 -1.97
CA GLN A 96 -12.49 12.44 -0.92
C GLN A 96 -12.30 10.93 -0.80
N PHE A 97 -13.39 10.15 -0.85
CA PHE A 97 -13.32 8.69 -0.85
C PHE A 97 -12.55 8.17 -2.07
N ARG A 98 -12.81 8.71 -3.27
CA ARG A 98 -12.08 8.33 -4.48
C ARG A 98 -10.60 8.68 -4.38
N HIS A 99 -10.25 9.88 -3.90
CA HIS A 99 -8.86 10.28 -3.69
C HIS A 99 -8.15 9.36 -2.69
N PHE A 100 -8.81 9.06 -1.57
CA PHE A 100 -8.35 8.08 -0.59
C PHE A 100 -8.15 6.70 -1.21
N ALA A 101 -9.09 6.21 -2.01
CA ALA A 101 -8.99 4.91 -2.66
C ALA A 101 -7.80 4.83 -3.62
N VAL A 102 -7.55 5.88 -4.42
CA VAL A 102 -6.36 5.96 -5.28
C VAL A 102 -5.09 5.85 -4.45
N ALA A 103 -4.98 6.62 -3.36
CA ALA A 103 -3.82 6.59 -2.48
C ALA A 103 -3.63 5.21 -1.83
N LEU A 104 -4.71 4.60 -1.34
CA LEU A 104 -4.70 3.30 -0.67
C LEU A 104 -4.24 2.17 -1.60
N PHE A 105 -4.82 2.07 -2.80
CA PHE A 105 -4.46 1.02 -3.73
C PHE A 105 -3.10 1.26 -4.39
N THR A 106 -2.67 2.51 -4.53
CA THR A 106 -1.30 2.84 -4.93
C THR A 106 -0.30 2.36 -3.87
N ASP A 107 -0.54 2.67 -2.59
CA ASP A 107 0.29 2.21 -1.48
C ASP A 107 0.32 0.68 -1.37
N ALA A 108 -0.83 0.02 -1.55
CA ALA A 108 -0.94 -1.44 -1.52
C ALA A 108 -0.14 -2.10 -2.65
N VAL A 109 -0.27 -1.59 -3.89
CA VAL A 109 0.49 -2.10 -5.05
C VAL A 109 1.98 -1.89 -4.87
N VAL A 110 2.40 -0.70 -4.42
CA VAL A 110 3.83 -0.40 -4.20
C VAL A 110 4.40 -1.24 -3.06
N SER A 111 3.66 -1.37 -1.95
CA SER A 111 4.08 -2.21 -0.81
C SER A 111 4.22 -3.68 -1.20
N ALA A 112 3.31 -4.20 -2.03
CA ALA A 112 3.41 -5.56 -2.54
C ALA A 112 4.58 -5.74 -3.51
N ALA A 113 4.77 -4.82 -4.45
CA ALA A 113 5.89 -4.84 -5.38
C ALA A 113 7.24 -4.79 -4.66
N VAL A 114 7.38 -3.93 -3.63
CA VAL A 114 8.60 -3.86 -2.81
C VAL A 114 8.87 -5.18 -2.08
N LYS A 115 7.84 -5.81 -1.50
CA LYS A 115 7.98 -7.13 -0.86
C LYS A 115 8.45 -8.19 -1.85
N GLU A 116 7.90 -8.22 -3.05
CA GLU A 116 8.33 -9.17 -4.09
C GLU A 116 9.78 -8.92 -4.54
N THR A 117 10.19 -7.65 -4.67
CA THR A 117 11.60 -7.32 -4.95
C THR A 117 12.55 -7.63 -3.79
N ALA A 118 12.08 -7.56 -2.54
CA ALA A 118 12.86 -7.93 -1.37
C ALA A 118 13.08 -9.45 -1.27
N VAL A 119 12.10 -10.25 -1.70
CA VAL A 119 12.25 -11.71 -1.84
C VAL A 119 13.22 -12.07 -2.98
N MET A 120 13.33 -11.20 -4.00
CA MET A 120 14.27 -11.35 -5.12
C MET A 120 15.69 -10.84 -4.83
N LEU A 121 15.94 -10.18 -3.69
CA LEU A 121 17.32 -9.91 -3.27
C LEU A 121 17.92 -11.25 -2.84
N PRO A 122 18.94 -11.75 -3.57
CA PRO A 122 19.55 -13.01 -3.19
C PRO A 122 20.15 -12.83 -1.80
N LEU A 123 20.02 -13.85 -0.96
CA LEU A 123 20.81 -14.06 0.25
C LEU A 123 22.32 -14.13 -0.08
N CYS A 124 22.90 -13.06 -0.63
CA CYS A 124 24.31 -12.94 -0.97
C CYS A 124 25.00 -11.85 -0.15
N ALA A 125 24.48 -11.55 1.04
CA ALA A 125 25.14 -10.71 2.03
C ALA A 125 25.47 -11.51 3.30
N ALA A 126 25.87 -12.78 3.13
CA ALA A 126 26.35 -13.62 4.22
C ALA A 126 27.74 -14.17 3.89
N GLU A 127 28.71 -13.29 3.63
CA GLU A 127 30.14 -13.65 3.62
C GLU A 127 31.04 -12.41 3.61
N ILE A 128 31.07 -11.66 4.72
CA ILE A 128 32.31 -10.96 5.12
C ILE A 128 32.52 -11.23 6.62
N ALA A 129 32.74 -12.50 6.95
CA ALA A 129 33.39 -12.86 8.19
C ALA A 129 34.91 -12.68 8.00
N GLY A 130 35.37 -11.43 7.99
CA GLY A 130 36.79 -11.09 8.05
C GLY A 130 37.28 -11.10 9.50
N VAL A 131 37.38 -12.28 10.10
CA VAL A 131 38.13 -12.49 11.35
C VAL A 131 39.62 -12.41 11.01
N GLY A 132 40.34 -11.46 11.59
CA GLY A 132 41.78 -11.37 11.39
C GLY A 132 42.49 -10.19 12.05
N MET A 133 42.08 -9.75 13.25
CA MET A 133 43.00 -9.01 14.11
C MET A 133 43.87 -10.01 14.88
N VAL A 134 45.09 -10.25 14.40
CA VAL A 134 46.21 -10.70 15.25
C VAL A 134 47.32 -9.67 15.13
N THR A 135 47.35 -8.78 16.10
CA THR A 135 48.58 -8.09 16.49
C THR A 135 49.48 -9.10 17.18
N ARG A 136 50.63 -9.45 16.60
CA ARG A 136 51.74 -10.01 17.38
C ARG A 136 53.04 -9.35 16.99
N ALA A 137 53.51 -8.51 17.90
CA ALA A 137 54.83 -7.89 17.91
C ALA A 137 55.92 -8.86 18.44
N ARG A 138 57.15 -8.68 17.91
CA ARG A 138 58.48 -9.22 18.34
C ARG A 138 58.66 -10.75 18.23
N LYS A 139 59.83 -11.33 17.87
CA LYS A 139 61.25 -11.01 18.18
C LYS A 139 62.21 -11.83 17.27
N ASP A 140 63.45 -11.35 17.13
CA ASP A 140 64.68 -11.83 16.45
C ASP A 140 64.92 -13.34 16.19
N LEU A 141 65.57 -13.68 15.06
CA LEU A 141 66.77 -14.57 14.99
C LEU A 141 67.48 -14.59 13.60
N ILE A 142 68.71 -14.05 13.55
CA ILE A 142 69.99 -14.57 13.00
C ILE A 142 70.07 -15.30 11.63
N GLY A 143 71.00 -14.84 10.77
CA GLY A 143 72.03 -15.71 10.16
C GLY A 143 72.12 -15.76 8.63
N GLY A 144 73.26 -15.32 8.07
CA GLY A 144 73.65 -15.45 6.67
C GLY A 144 74.77 -14.50 6.28
#